data_AF-A0A536SLH9-F1
#
_entry.id   AF-A0A536SLH9-F1
#
_cell.length_a   1.000
_cell.length_b   1.000
_cell.length_c   1.000
_cell.angle_alpha   90.00
_cell.angle_beta   90.00
_cell.angle_gamma   90.00
#
_symmetry.space_group_name_H-M   'P 1'
#
loop_
_entity.id
_entity.type
_entity.pdbx_description
1 polymer ?
#
loop_
_entity_poly.entity_id
_entity_poly.type
_entity_poly.pdbx_seq_one_letter_code
_entity_poly.pdbx_strand_id
1 'polypeptide(L)' 'MRRGATTSLPSWEVRSPGSIARKAPGTSMAFLPDYAELHALSNFSFLRGASHPEELVARAHALGYSALALTDECSLA' A
#
# COMPACT_ATOMS: atom_id res chain seq x y z
N MET A 1 -43.34 -0.77 -32.53
CA MET A 1 -42.96 0.39 -31.69
C MET A 1 -42.04 -0.09 -30.58
N ARG A 2 -40.86 0.55 -30.49
CA ARG A 2 -39.84 0.61 -29.40
C ARG A 2 -39.11 -0.67 -28.96
N ARG A 3 -37.80 -0.66 -29.28
CA ARG A 3 -36.72 -1.55 -28.84
C ARG A 3 -36.19 -1.11 -27.47
N GLY A 4 -35.63 -2.07 -26.71
CA GLY A 4 -34.51 -1.83 -25.80
C GLY A 4 -34.84 -1.71 -24.31
N ALA A 5 -34.55 -2.77 -23.55
CA ALA A 5 -34.23 -2.67 -22.14
C ALA A 5 -32.90 -3.40 -21.92
N THR A 6 -31.82 -2.65 -22.12
CA THR A 6 -30.48 -3.02 -21.69
C THR A 6 -30.50 -3.04 -20.16
N THR A 7 -30.39 -4.21 -19.54
CA THR A 7 -30.11 -4.33 -18.11
C THR A 7 -28.70 -3.79 -17.88
N SER A 8 -28.59 -2.50 -17.55
CA SER A 8 -27.40 -1.94 -16.92
C SER A 8 -27.38 -2.44 -15.49
N LEU A 9 -26.44 -3.33 -15.19
CA LEU A 9 -26.17 -3.71 -13.81
C LEU A 9 -25.74 -2.45 -13.03
N PRO A 10 -26.12 -2.34 -11.75
CA PRO A 10 -25.90 -1.16 -10.95
C PRO A 10 -24.41 -0.89 -10.78
N SER A 11 -24.09 0.40 -10.73
CA SER A 11 -22.84 0.96 -10.22
C SER A 11 -22.41 0.16 -8.99
N TRP A 12 -21.56 -0.85 -9.15
CA TRP A 12 -20.68 -1.28 -8.09
C TRP A 12 -19.72 -0.12 -7.90
N GLU A 13 -20.28 0.90 -7.25
CA GLU A 13 -19.63 1.71 -6.25
C GLU A 13 -18.16 1.86 -6.55
N VAL A 14 -17.88 2.56 -7.64
CA VAL A 14 -16.67 3.37 -7.77
C VAL A 14 -16.76 4.37 -6.64
N ARG A 15 -16.43 3.92 -5.43
CA ARG A 15 -15.95 4.81 -4.39
C ARG A 15 -14.67 5.34 -4.98
N SER A 16 -14.77 6.57 -5.48
CA SER A 16 -13.61 7.42 -5.71
C SER A 16 -12.65 7.16 -4.56
N PRO A 17 -11.40 6.71 -4.81
CA PRO A 17 -10.43 6.65 -3.74
C PRO A 17 -10.36 8.08 -3.23
N GLY A 18 -10.94 8.29 -2.05
CA GLY A 18 -10.87 9.56 -1.36
C GLY A 18 -9.40 9.93 -1.38
N SER A 19 -9.11 11.09 -1.94
CA SER A 19 -7.76 11.61 -2.05
C SER A 19 -7.17 11.64 -0.64
N ILE A 20 -6.41 10.60 -0.29
CA ILE A 20 -5.52 10.63 0.84
C ILE A 20 -4.57 11.78 0.54
N ALA A 21 -4.73 12.86 1.29
CA ALA A 21 -4.06 14.12 1.04
C ALA A 21 -2.55 13.87 0.99
N ARG A 22 -1.99 13.96 -0.23
CA ARG A 22 -0.58 13.69 -0.49
C ARG A 22 0.27 14.70 0.27
N LYS A 23 1.09 14.23 1.20
CA LYS A 23 2.30 14.94 1.59
C LYS A 23 3.39 14.46 0.64
N ALA A 24 3.71 15.26 -0.36
CA ALA A 24 4.77 14.94 -1.32
C ALA A 24 6.14 15.06 -0.65
N PRO A 25 7.04 14.09 -0.87
CA PRO A 25 8.44 14.39 -1.09
C PRO A 25 8.85 13.89 -2.48
N GLY A 26 9.43 14.80 -3.27
CA GLY A 26 9.65 14.59 -4.68
C GLY A 26 10.71 13.55 -5.03
N THR A 27 10.51 12.91 -6.18
CA THR A 27 11.56 12.86 -7.21
C THR A 27 10.89 12.80 -8.58
N SER A 28 10.96 13.91 -9.29
CA SER A 28 10.45 14.07 -10.64
C SER A 28 11.39 13.37 -11.62
N MET A 29 11.22 12.07 -11.90
CA MET A 29 11.80 11.45 -13.11
C MET A 29 11.08 10.20 -13.66
N ALA A 30 9.95 9.76 -13.09
CA ALA A 30 9.06 8.80 -13.77
C ALA A 30 7.63 8.96 -13.23
N PHE A 31 6.63 8.82 -14.10
CA PHE A 31 5.20 8.82 -13.79
C PHE A 31 4.75 7.62 -12.93
N LEU A 32 5.64 7.05 -12.13
CA LEU A 32 5.29 5.96 -11.24
C LEU A 32 4.60 6.53 -10.00
N PRO A 33 3.52 5.89 -9.53
CA PRO A 33 2.89 6.28 -8.28
C PRO A 33 3.86 6.11 -7.12
N ASP A 34 3.62 6.85 -6.03
CA ASP A 34 4.40 6.72 -4.79
C ASP A 34 4.41 5.25 -4.33
N TYR A 35 5.58 4.76 -3.93
CA TYR A 35 5.74 3.37 -3.52
C TYR A 35 5.40 3.19 -2.04
N ALA A 36 4.62 2.16 -1.73
CA ALA A 36 4.32 1.72 -0.38
C ALA A 36 4.53 0.20 -0.28
N GLU A 37 5.28 -0.23 0.73
CA GLU A 37 5.48 -1.65 1.01
C GLU A 37 4.37 -2.10 1.97
N LEU A 38 3.52 -3.02 1.52
CA LEU A 38 2.38 -3.50 2.31
C LEU A 38 2.62 -4.87 2.94
N HIS A 39 3.77 -5.49 2.67
CA HIS A 39 4.12 -6.80 3.20
C HIS A 39 5.62 -6.84 3.54
N ALA A 40 5.98 -6.32 4.71
CA ALA A 40 7.32 -6.47 5.27
C ALA A 40 7.30 -7.39 6.50
N LEU A 41 8.37 -8.18 6.67
CA LEU A 41 8.59 -9.05 7.82
C LEU A 41 9.78 -8.55 8.64
N SER A 42 9.60 -8.43 9.95
CA SER A 42 10.65 -8.13 10.92
C SER A 42 11.21 -9.40 11.56
N ASN A 43 12.23 -9.25 12.38
CA ASN A 43 12.80 -10.32 13.21
C ASN A 43 11.80 -10.95 14.21
N PHE A 44 10.58 -10.41 14.33
CA PHE A 44 9.49 -11.05 15.06
C PHE A 44 8.83 -12.21 14.29
N SER A 45 9.05 -12.32 12.98
CA SER A 45 8.63 -13.49 12.20
C SER A 45 9.66 -14.63 12.30
N PHE A 46 9.33 -15.68 13.05
CA PHE A 46 10.26 -16.77 13.37
C PHE A 46 10.80 -17.47 12.11
N LEU A 47 12.14 -17.55 11.99
CA LEU A 47 12.87 -18.13 10.83
C LEU A 47 12.54 -17.48 9.47
N ARG A 48 11.89 -16.30 9.47
CA ARG A 48 11.33 -15.68 8.25
C ARG A 48 11.77 -14.23 8.08
N GLY A 49 11.86 -13.46 9.16
CA GLY A 49 12.47 -12.13 9.15
C GLY A 49 13.75 -12.08 9.98
N ALA A 50 14.69 -11.23 9.56
CA ALA A 50 16.00 -11.09 10.19
C ALA A 50 16.30 -9.66 10.66
N SER A 51 15.57 -8.66 10.16
CA SER A 51 15.84 -7.25 10.43
C SER A 51 14.93 -6.71 11.54
N HIS A 52 15.48 -5.84 12.38
CA HIS A 52 14.68 -5.14 13.39
C HIS A 52 13.69 -4.17 12.74
N PRO A 53 12.50 -3.97 13.31
CA PRO A 53 11.50 -3.07 12.73
C PRO A 53 12.01 -1.62 12.63
N GLU A 54 12.83 -1.16 13.57
CA GLU A 54 13.42 0.18 13.53
C GLU A 54 14.36 0.36 12.33
N GLU A 55 15.14 -0.68 11.99
CA GLU A 55 16.02 -0.67 10.83
C GLU A 55 15.24 -0.66 9.52
N LEU A 56 14.12 -1.40 9.46
CA LEU A 56 13.22 -1.42 8.29
C LEU A 56 12.59 -0.04 8.07
N VAL A 57 12.11 0.61 9.13
CA VAL A 57 11.54 1.96 9.06
C VAL A 57 12.59 2.98 8.61
N ALA A 58 13.79 2.95 9.19
CA ALA A 58 14.88 3.85 8.80
C ALA A 58 15.24 3.68 7.32
N ARG A 59 15.28 2.43 6.83
CA ARG A 59 15.57 2.14 5.42
C ARG A 59 14.44 2.60 4.49
N ALA A 60 13.18 2.35 4.85
CA ALA A 60 12.01 2.81 4.09
C ALA A 60 11.97 4.34 3.97
N HIS A 61 12.30 5.05 5.06
CA HIS A 61 12.41 6.50 5.04
C HIS A 61 13.55 6.98 4.14
N ALA A 62 14.74 6.36 4.21
CA ALA A 62 15.87 6.70 3.35
C ALA A 62 15.57 6.47 1.85
N LEU A 63 14.72 5.49 1.53
CA LEU A 63 14.28 5.16 0.17
C LEU A 63 13.08 5.98 -0.30
N GLY A 64 12.50 6.82 0.56
CA GLY A 64 11.35 7.67 0.21
C GLY A 64 10.03 6.92 0.07
N TYR A 65 9.84 5.83 0.82
CA TYR A 65 8.58 5.09 0.80
C TYR A 65 7.45 5.95 1.40
N SER A 66 6.29 5.91 0.78
CA SER A 66 5.09 6.61 1.25
C SER A 66 4.49 5.93 2.49
N ALA A 67 4.57 4.61 2.56
CA ALA A 67 4.15 3.82 3.70
C ALA A 67 4.92 2.49 3.78
N LEU A 68 4.94 1.90 4.98
CA LEU A 68 5.50 0.58 5.27
C LEU A 68 4.54 -0.14 6.23
N ALA A 69 4.08 -1.34 5.86
CA ALA A 69 3.32 -2.22 6.73
C ALA A 69 4.15 -3.44 7.14
N LEU A 70 4.21 -3.70 8.44
CA LEU A 70 4.81 -4.90 9.02
C LEU A 70 3.70 -5.95 9.23
N THR A 71 3.85 -7.12 8.63
CA THR A 71 2.85 -8.20 8.62
C THR A 71 3.44 -9.47 9.22
N ASP A 72 3.95 -9.38 10.44
CA ASP A 72 4.67 -10.48 11.07
C ASP A 72 3.78 -11.68 11.43
N GLU A 73 4.23 -12.88 11.06
CA GLU A 73 3.59 -14.16 11.40
C GLU A 73 4.19 -14.75 12.67
N CYS A 74 3.34 -15.24 13.59
CA CYS A 74 3.77 -15.73 14.91
C CYS A 74 4.50 -14.68 15.77
N SER A 75 4.18 -13.39 15.57
CA SER A 75 4.57 -12.33 16.51
C SER A 75 3.87 -12.55 17.86
N LEU A 76 4.53 -12.13 18.94
CA LEU A 76 4.16 -12.29 20.36
C LEU A 76 2.65 -12.51 20.63
N ALA A 77 2.29 -13.67 21.20
CA ALA A 77 1.06 -13.88 21.95
C ALA A 77 1.31 -13.66 23.45
#